data_AF-A0A8B8HTK5-F1
#
_entry.id   AF-A0A8B8HTK5-F1
#
_cell.length_a   1.000
_cell.length_b   1.000
_cell.length_c   1.000
_cell.angle_alpha   90.00
_cell.angle_beta   90.00
_cell.angle_gamma   90.00
#
_symmetry.space_group_name_H-M   'P 1'
#
loop_
_entity.id
_entity.type
_entity.pdbx_description
1 polymer ?
#
loop_
_entity_poly.entity_id
_entity_poly.type
_entity_poly.pdbx_seq_one_letter_code
_entity_poly.pdbx_strand_id
1 'polypeptide(L)'
;MPFAVAYEIFSTKVSCPPNEEFSSCGSACPRTCNTPSSVVCTTPCIEGCFCLQGYLRNSNGTCVTTDMCNSAVPVVNNSSIPLPSGSSVRTLSGDEAQKANATEVASLSNPYCGQNEEYLPCGTACPGTCTIPEPEVCGLACSMGCFCKEGFYRDEINHKCVKMEDCPNDTYLCFNENEVYDMCNAACEPSCTDPEPICTNVCKSGCICASGLLRSSGGDCVSVDKCPSVNGTAPDVLTKYWNAINNILHLTAA
;
A
#
# COMPACT_ATOMS: atom_id res chain seq x y z
N MET A 1 -9.97 -56.12 48.10
CA MET A 1 -9.11 -55.59 47.02
C MET A 1 -9.99 -55.48 45.78
N PRO A 2 -10.47 -54.28 45.39
CA PRO A 2 -11.33 -54.16 44.23
C PRO A 2 -10.49 -54.03 42.95
N PHE A 3 -10.97 -54.70 41.91
CA PHE A 3 -10.35 -54.86 40.61
C PHE A 3 -10.22 -53.51 39.90
N ALA A 4 -9.01 -53.16 39.48
CA ALA A 4 -8.76 -52.05 38.57
C ALA A 4 -9.31 -52.42 37.19
N VAL A 5 -10.41 -51.77 36.80
CA VAL A 5 -10.91 -51.84 35.42
C VAL A 5 -10.02 -50.91 34.59
N ALA A 6 -9.19 -51.49 33.72
CA ALA A 6 -8.46 -50.74 32.71
C ALA A 6 -9.48 -50.16 31.72
N TYR A 7 -9.72 -48.86 31.81
CA TYR A 7 -10.48 -48.12 30.81
C TYR A 7 -9.54 -47.90 29.63
N GLU A 8 -9.61 -48.79 28.63
CA GLU A 8 -8.99 -48.58 27.34
C GLU A 8 -9.56 -47.28 26.75
N ILE A 9 -8.74 -46.23 26.79
CA ILE A 9 -9.07 -44.93 26.21
C ILE A 9 -9.07 -45.15 24.69
N PHE A 10 -10.25 -45.45 24.14
CA PHE A 10 -10.46 -45.43 22.70
C PHE A 10 -10.20 -43.99 22.22
N SER A 11 -8.95 -43.72 21.84
CA SER A 11 -8.59 -42.53 21.09
C SER A 11 -9.22 -42.68 19.70
N THR A 12 -10.50 -42.35 19.59
CA THR A 12 -11.13 -42.10 18.30
C THR A 12 -10.43 -40.88 17.73
N LYS A 13 -9.36 -41.10 16.96
CA LYS A 13 -8.68 -40.02 16.24
C LYS A 13 -9.73 -39.32 15.39
N VAL A 14 -10.07 -38.09 15.75
CA VAL A 14 -10.92 -37.25 14.92
C VAL A 14 -10.17 -37.05 13.61
N SER A 15 -10.68 -37.68 12.55
CA SER A 15 -10.08 -37.65 11.21
C SER A 15 -10.70 -36.49 10.45
N CYS A 16 -9.92 -35.45 10.20
CA CYS A 16 -10.35 -34.36 9.33
C CYS A 16 -10.15 -34.71 7.85
N PRO A 17 -10.93 -34.07 6.94
CA PRO A 17 -10.71 -34.14 5.51
C PRO A 17 -9.30 -33.66 5.10
N PRO A 18 -8.84 -33.96 3.87
CA PRO A 18 -7.58 -33.43 3.36
C PRO A 18 -7.51 -31.91 3.47
N ASN A 19 -6.31 -31.41 3.81
CA ASN A 19 -6.02 -29.99 4.01
C ASN A 19 -6.79 -29.34 5.18
N GLU A 20 -7.23 -30.14 6.14
CA GLU A 20 -7.86 -29.67 7.38
C GLU A 20 -7.16 -30.24 8.61
N GLU A 21 -7.16 -29.45 9.69
CA GLU A 21 -6.71 -29.88 11.01
C GLU A 21 -7.84 -29.76 12.04
N PHE A 22 -7.85 -30.70 12.98
CA PHE A 22 -8.80 -30.65 14.09
C PHE A 22 -8.32 -29.64 15.13
N SER A 23 -9.22 -28.78 15.59
CA SER A 23 -8.98 -27.88 16.71
C SER A 23 -10.19 -27.86 17.64
N SER A 24 -9.93 -27.83 18.95
CA SER A 24 -10.95 -27.63 19.98
C SER A 24 -11.40 -26.17 20.11
N CYS A 25 -10.73 -25.24 19.45
CA CYS A 25 -11.02 -23.80 19.46
C CYS A 25 -10.51 -23.15 18.16
N GLY A 26 -11.25 -23.32 17.07
CA GLY A 26 -11.03 -22.65 15.79
C GLY A 26 -12.01 -21.49 15.54
N SER A 27 -11.72 -20.66 14.54
CA SER A 27 -12.58 -19.51 14.20
C SER A 27 -13.98 -19.96 13.78
N ALA A 28 -15.01 -19.36 14.40
CA ALA A 28 -16.41 -19.53 13.96
C ALA A 28 -16.69 -18.84 12.61
N CYS A 29 -15.78 -17.97 12.15
CA CYS A 29 -15.83 -17.31 10.85
C CYS A 29 -14.63 -17.77 10.00
N PRO A 30 -14.67 -18.97 9.40
CA PRO A 30 -13.56 -19.48 8.60
C PRO A 30 -13.38 -18.64 7.33
N ARG A 31 -12.12 -18.48 6.90
CA ARG A 31 -11.80 -17.82 5.63
C ARG A 31 -12.26 -18.70 4.47
N THR A 32 -12.94 -18.11 3.50
CA THR A 32 -13.46 -18.82 2.31
C THR A 32 -12.89 -18.23 1.04
N CYS A 33 -13.05 -18.90 -0.09
CA CYS A 33 -12.66 -18.35 -1.39
C CYS A 33 -13.37 -17.02 -1.71
N ASN A 34 -14.60 -16.83 -1.24
CA ASN A 34 -15.38 -15.61 -1.45
C ASN A 34 -15.05 -14.51 -0.42
N THR A 35 -14.55 -14.90 0.75
CA THR A 35 -14.13 -14.01 1.84
C THR A 35 -12.72 -14.42 2.28
N PRO A 36 -11.71 -14.14 1.44
CA PRO A 36 -10.37 -14.64 1.66
C PRO A 36 -9.69 -13.92 2.83
N SER A 37 -10.16 -12.76 3.27
CA SER A 37 -9.70 -12.06 4.48
C SER A 37 -10.53 -12.45 5.69
N SER A 38 -9.89 -12.49 6.87
CA SER A 38 -10.62 -12.70 8.12
C SER A 38 -11.46 -11.46 8.41
N VAL A 39 -12.79 -11.62 8.35
CA VAL A 39 -13.71 -10.61 8.86
C VAL A 39 -13.54 -10.54 10.38
N VAL A 40 -13.74 -9.36 10.99
CA VAL A 40 -13.81 -9.23 12.45
C VAL A 40 -14.90 -10.19 12.96
N CYS A 41 -14.48 -11.24 13.65
CA CYS A 41 -15.35 -12.30 14.13
C CYS A 41 -15.48 -12.13 15.64
N THR A 42 -16.64 -11.66 16.10
CA THR A 42 -16.93 -11.45 17.54
C THR A 42 -17.50 -12.69 18.21
N THR A 43 -17.71 -13.77 17.46
CA THR A 43 -18.23 -15.04 17.96
C THR A 43 -17.14 -15.83 18.67
N PRO A 44 -17.50 -16.57 19.74
CA PRO A 44 -16.55 -17.46 20.42
C PRO A 44 -16.04 -18.54 19.47
N CYS A 45 -14.83 -19.05 19.73
CA CYS A 45 -14.29 -20.16 18.95
C CYS A 45 -15.15 -21.42 19.08
N ILE A 46 -15.11 -22.26 18.04
CA ILE A 46 -15.85 -23.51 17.96
C ILE A 46 -14.88 -24.69 17.79
N GLU A 47 -15.27 -25.87 18.23
CA GLU A 47 -14.52 -27.10 18.01
C GLU A 47 -14.88 -27.72 16.65
N GLY A 48 -13.89 -28.23 15.91
CA GLY A 48 -14.11 -28.84 14.60
C GLY A 48 -12.86 -28.99 13.73
N CYS A 49 -13.07 -29.31 12.44
CA CYS A 49 -12.02 -29.34 11.42
C CYS A 49 -11.98 -28.01 10.65
N PHE A 50 -10.79 -27.42 10.59
CA PHE A 50 -10.54 -26.11 9.98
C PHE A 50 -9.49 -26.24 8.89
N CYS A 51 -9.60 -25.43 7.83
CA CYS A 51 -8.58 -25.40 6.79
C CYS A 51 -7.21 -25.10 7.39
N LEU A 52 -6.20 -25.85 6.94
CA LEU A 52 -4.80 -25.57 7.26
C LEU A 52 -4.44 -24.14 6.85
N GLN A 53 -3.43 -23.57 7.52
CA GLN A 53 -2.91 -22.25 7.17
C GLN A 53 -2.53 -22.17 5.68
N GLY A 54 -3.01 -21.14 4.99
CA GLY A 54 -2.82 -20.95 3.54
C GLY A 54 -3.91 -21.61 2.66
N TYR A 55 -4.83 -22.36 3.24
CA TYR A 55 -5.98 -22.93 2.54
C TYR A 55 -7.26 -22.15 2.83
N LEU A 56 -8.12 -22.04 1.83
CA LEU A 56 -9.43 -21.41 1.91
C LEU A 56 -10.51 -22.43 1.57
N ARG A 57 -11.63 -22.35 2.28
CA ARG A 57 -12.76 -23.24 1.99
C ARG A 57 -13.51 -22.75 0.74
N ASN A 58 -13.62 -23.60 -0.28
CA ASN A 58 -14.38 -23.29 -1.49
C ASN A 58 -15.89 -23.53 -1.31
N SER A 59 -16.69 -23.24 -2.33
CA SER A 59 -18.15 -23.44 -2.33
C SER A 59 -18.57 -24.91 -2.16
N ASN A 60 -17.68 -25.85 -2.48
CA ASN A 60 -17.91 -27.29 -2.31
C ASN A 60 -17.52 -27.78 -0.91
N GLY A 61 -17.13 -26.89 0.01
CA GLY A 61 -16.75 -27.22 1.37
C GLY A 61 -15.34 -27.83 1.50
N THR A 62 -14.53 -27.82 0.45
CA THR A 62 -13.15 -28.37 0.47
C THR A 62 -12.14 -27.25 0.71
N CYS A 63 -11.13 -27.52 1.54
CA CYS A 63 -9.99 -26.62 1.72
C CYS A 63 -9.02 -26.75 0.55
N VAL A 64 -8.94 -25.68 -0.22
CA VAL A 64 -8.09 -25.58 -1.42
C VAL A 64 -7.09 -24.45 -1.23
N THR A 65 -6.00 -24.46 -2.00
CA THR A 65 -5.06 -23.35 -1.99
C THR A 65 -5.74 -22.10 -2.56
N THR A 66 -5.22 -20.92 -2.22
CA THR A 66 -5.71 -19.63 -2.75
C THR A 66 -5.77 -19.62 -4.28
N ASP A 67 -4.81 -20.25 -4.95
CA ASP A 67 -4.73 -20.31 -6.42
C ASP A 67 -5.88 -21.14 -7.02
N MET A 68 -6.40 -22.11 -6.26
CA MET A 68 -7.51 -22.96 -6.64
C MET A 68 -8.88 -22.36 -6.30
N CYS A 69 -8.94 -21.21 -5.61
CA CYS A 69 -10.20 -20.50 -5.36
C CYS A 69 -10.82 -19.92 -6.63
N ASN A 70 -10.01 -19.64 -7.66
CA ASN A 70 -10.45 -19.06 -8.93
C ASN A 70 -10.79 -20.11 -10.01
N SER A 71 -10.77 -21.41 -9.69
CA SER A 71 -11.15 -22.47 -10.64
C SER A 71 -12.66 -22.75 -10.70
N ALA A 72 -13.50 -21.78 -10.34
CA ALA A 72 -14.96 -21.91 -10.40
C ALA A 72 -15.68 -20.57 -10.69
N VAL A 73 -15.55 -20.06 -11.91
CA VAL A 73 -16.78 -19.76 -12.65
C VAL A 73 -17.04 -21.00 -13.49
N PRO A 74 -18.21 -21.67 -13.36
CA PRO A 74 -18.54 -22.74 -14.28
C PRO A 74 -18.63 -22.11 -15.66
N VAL A 75 -17.67 -22.43 -16.53
CA VAL A 75 -17.93 -22.42 -17.96
C VAL A 75 -19.04 -23.44 -18.13
N VAL A 76 -20.27 -22.94 -18.25
CA VAL A 76 -21.37 -23.72 -18.81
C VAL A 76 -20.87 -24.23 -20.16
N ASN A 77 -20.61 -25.52 -20.20
CA ASN A 77 -20.40 -26.30 -21.39
C ASN A 77 -21.69 -26.32 -22.21
N ASN A 78 -22.04 -25.19 -22.82
CA ASN A 78 -22.97 -25.19 -23.94
C ASN A 78 -22.17 -25.06 -25.23
N SER A 79 -21.90 -26.21 -25.83
CA SER A 79 -21.33 -26.38 -27.15
C SER A 79 -22.28 -25.84 -28.23
N SER A 80 -22.55 -24.53 -28.24
CA SER A 80 -23.34 -23.87 -29.30
C SER A 80 -23.04 -22.36 -29.39
N ILE A 81 -21.77 -21.97 -29.58
CA ILE A 81 -21.46 -20.61 -30.08
C ILE A 81 -20.60 -20.77 -31.35
N PRO A 82 -21.02 -20.22 -32.51
CA PRO A 82 -20.25 -20.36 -33.74
C PRO A 82 -18.95 -19.57 -33.61
N LEU A 83 -17.80 -20.24 -33.80
CA LEU A 83 -16.53 -19.54 -34.03
C LEU A 83 -16.59 -18.79 -35.38
N PRO A 84 -15.92 -17.63 -35.51
CA PRO A 84 -15.71 -17.01 -36.80
C PRO A 84 -14.88 -17.94 -37.70
N SER A 85 -15.31 -18.08 -38.95
CA SER A 85 -14.68 -18.91 -39.98
C SER A 85 -13.22 -18.48 -40.18
N GLY A 86 -12.26 -19.23 -39.64
CA GLY A 86 -10.83 -19.02 -39.91
C GLY A 86 -9.85 -19.34 -38.78
N SER A 87 -10.31 -19.52 -37.54
CA SER A 87 -9.39 -19.82 -36.43
C SER A 87 -9.09 -21.31 -36.32
N SER A 88 -7.99 -21.76 -36.93
CA SER A 88 -7.44 -23.09 -36.68
C SER A 88 -6.70 -23.13 -35.34
N VAL A 89 -7.32 -23.70 -34.32
CA VAL A 89 -6.60 -24.11 -33.11
C VAL A 89 -5.90 -25.44 -33.40
N ARG A 90 -4.57 -25.49 -33.28
CA ARG A 90 -3.81 -26.74 -33.36
C ARG A 90 -3.65 -27.30 -31.95
N THR A 91 -4.21 -28.48 -31.70
CA THR A 91 -3.92 -29.26 -30.50
C THR A 91 -2.55 -29.92 -30.67
N LEU A 92 -1.55 -29.46 -29.92
CA LEU A 92 -0.26 -30.15 -29.83
C LEU A 92 -0.38 -31.23 -28.75
N SER A 93 -0.25 -32.49 -29.15
CA SER A 93 -0.21 -33.65 -28.27
C SER A 93 1.19 -33.85 -27.68
N GLY A 94 1.28 -33.85 -26.35
CA GLY A 94 2.13 -34.76 -25.57
C GLY A 94 3.65 -34.55 -25.56
N ASP A 95 4.35 -34.65 -26.70
CA ASP A 95 5.72 -35.17 -26.68
C ASP A 95 6.77 -34.37 -27.46
N GLU A 96 6.66 -33.04 -27.52
CA GLU A 96 7.76 -32.19 -28.04
C GLU A 96 8.08 -31.00 -27.12
N ALA A 97 8.15 -31.23 -25.81
CA ALA A 97 8.58 -30.23 -24.82
C ALA A 97 10.11 -30.00 -24.77
N GLN A 98 10.90 -30.50 -25.72
CA GLN A 98 12.37 -30.47 -25.67
C GLN A 98 13.02 -29.90 -26.94
N LYS A 99 12.56 -28.70 -27.37
CA LYS A 99 13.43 -27.80 -28.16
C LYS A 99 13.01 -26.33 -28.15
N ALA A 100 12.73 -25.77 -26.98
CA ALA A 100 12.83 -24.32 -26.80
C ALA A 100 14.25 -24.01 -26.30
N ASN A 101 15.05 -23.37 -27.16
CA ASN A 101 16.44 -23.02 -26.91
C ASN A 101 16.52 -21.99 -25.76
N ALA A 102 17.32 -22.27 -24.74
CA ALA A 102 17.45 -21.47 -23.51
C ALA A 102 18.25 -20.18 -23.73
N THR A 103 17.83 -19.31 -24.65
CA THR A 103 18.55 -18.05 -24.93
C THR A 103 17.63 -16.84 -25.10
N GLU A 104 16.33 -16.96 -24.81
CA GLU A 104 15.43 -15.79 -24.78
C GLU A 104 14.34 -15.95 -23.72
N VAL A 105 14.75 -16.05 -22.45
CA VAL A 105 13.83 -16.02 -21.30
C VAL A 105 14.34 -15.01 -20.26
N ALA A 106 14.58 -13.79 -20.71
CA ALA A 106 14.44 -12.64 -19.82
C ALA A 106 12.97 -12.18 -19.91
N SER A 107 12.33 -11.94 -18.77
CA SER A 107 10.94 -11.48 -18.61
C SER A 107 9.81 -12.48 -18.88
N LEU A 108 9.63 -13.43 -17.97
CA LEU A 108 8.28 -13.86 -17.59
C LEU A 108 8.08 -13.48 -16.12
N SER A 109 7.47 -12.33 -15.91
CA SER A 109 6.84 -11.96 -14.65
C SER A 109 5.92 -13.10 -14.18
N ASN A 110 5.96 -13.41 -12.89
CA ASN A 110 4.98 -14.26 -12.22
C ASN A 110 3.56 -13.79 -12.63
N PRO A 111 2.67 -14.65 -13.17
CA PRO A 111 1.41 -14.24 -13.82
C PRO A 111 0.38 -13.51 -12.93
N TYR A 112 0.69 -13.29 -11.65
CA TYR A 112 -0.19 -12.62 -10.69
C TYR A 112 0.12 -11.15 -10.43
N CYS A 113 1.35 -10.69 -10.69
CA CYS A 113 1.75 -9.32 -10.40
C CYS A 113 2.14 -8.56 -11.66
N GLY A 114 1.83 -7.28 -11.67
CA GLY A 114 2.11 -6.39 -12.78
C GLY A 114 3.61 -6.14 -12.99
N GLN A 115 3.92 -5.32 -13.98
CA GLN A 115 5.28 -4.88 -14.20
C GLN A 115 5.81 -4.12 -12.97
N ASN A 116 7.05 -4.41 -12.59
CA ASN A 116 7.73 -3.87 -11.41
C ASN A 116 7.06 -4.19 -10.07
N GLU A 117 6.22 -5.22 -10.04
CA GLU A 117 5.65 -5.77 -8.82
C GLU A 117 6.25 -7.14 -8.49
N GLU A 118 6.23 -7.48 -7.20
CA GLU A 118 6.53 -8.79 -6.68
C GLU A 118 5.44 -9.27 -5.72
N TYR A 119 5.16 -10.57 -5.75
CA TYR A 119 4.17 -11.15 -4.87
C TYR A 119 4.83 -11.47 -3.52
N LEU A 120 4.31 -10.89 -2.44
CA LEU A 120 4.76 -11.18 -1.09
C LEU A 120 3.62 -11.82 -0.28
N PRO A 121 3.88 -12.96 0.40
CA PRO A 121 2.90 -13.54 1.33
C PRO A 121 2.69 -12.68 2.58
N CYS A 122 3.64 -11.78 2.86
CA CYS A 122 3.62 -10.81 3.96
C CYS A 122 4.49 -9.61 3.54
N GLY A 123 3.91 -8.69 2.77
CA GLY A 123 4.51 -7.40 2.41
C GLY A 123 4.07 -6.30 3.37
N THR A 124 4.81 -5.18 3.36
CA THR A 124 4.48 -4.02 4.21
C THR A 124 3.03 -3.56 4.03
N ALA A 125 2.33 -3.26 5.12
CA ALA A 125 1.00 -2.64 5.05
C ALA A 125 1.04 -1.18 4.55
N CYS A 126 2.23 -0.57 4.53
CA CYS A 126 2.45 0.78 4.03
C CYS A 126 3.52 0.73 2.92
N PRO A 127 3.16 0.22 1.71
CA PRO A 127 4.08 0.28 0.58
C PRO A 127 4.30 1.73 0.16
N GLY A 128 5.52 2.05 -0.27
CA GLY A 128 5.86 3.36 -0.81
C GLY A 128 5.01 3.69 -2.03
N THR A 129 4.50 4.92 -2.08
CA THR A 129 3.72 5.46 -3.21
C THR A 129 4.47 6.63 -3.82
N CYS A 130 4.01 7.13 -4.97
CA CYS A 130 4.61 8.33 -5.55
C CYS A 130 4.50 9.51 -4.58
N THR A 131 3.42 9.64 -3.81
CA THR A 131 3.24 10.73 -2.83
C THR A 131 3.90 10.49 -1.48
N ILE A 132 4.18 9.24 -1.11
CA ILE A 132 4.89 8.89 0.13
C ILE A 132 5.86 7.74 -0.16
N PRO A 133 7.06 8.05 -0.67
CA PRO A 133 8.06 7.06 -1.06
C PRO A 133 8.54 6.22 0.13
N GLU A 134 8.77 6.88 1.26
CA GLU A 134 9.24 6.30 2.51
C GLU A 134 8.30 6.70 3.65
N PRO A 135 7.35 5.84 4.02
CA PRO A 135 6.45 6.13 5.14
C PRO A 135 7.20 6.14 6.47
N GLU A 136 7.23 7.28 7.17
CA GLU A 136 7.94 7.43 8.46
C GLU A 136 7.37 6.53 9.57
N VAL A 137 6.05 6.29 9.55
CA VAL A 137 5.35 5.45 10.53
C VAL A 137 4.63 4.33 9.81
N CYS A 138 5.19 3.13 9.91
CA CYS A 138 4.57 1.91 9.41
C CYS A 138 4.33 0.93 10.56
N GLY A 139 3.11 0.41 10.68
CA GLY A 139 2.81 -0.64 11.64
C GLY A 139 3.49 -1.97 11.27
N LEU A 140 3.63 -2.87 12.24
CA LEU A 140 4.16 -4.23 12.01
C LEU A 140 3.17 -5.18 11.30
N ALA A 141 1.96 -4.69 11.02
CA ALA A 141 0.99 -5.45 10.25
C ALA A 141 1.50 -5.63 8.81
N CYS A 142 1.32 -6.83 8.25
CA CYS A 142 1.62 -7.10 6.86
C CYS A 142 0.37 -7.55 6.12
N SER A 143 0.35 -7.29 4.81
CA SER A 143 -0.68 -7.76 3.90
C SER A 143 -0.08 -8.75 2.90
N MET A 144 -0.91 -9.65 2.40
CA MET A 144 -0.54 -10.58 1.33
C MET A 144 -0.99 -9.99 -0.01
N GLY A 145 -0.15 -10.01 -1.03
CA GLY A 145 -0.48 -9.46 -2.34
C GLY A 145 0.72 -9.06 -3.20
N CYS A 146 0.47 -8.23 -4.22
CA CYS A 146 1.50 -7.67 -5.09
C CYS A 146 1.96 -6.30 -4.56
N PHE A 147 3.27 -6.17 -4.38
CA PHE A 147 3.94 -4.98 -3.87
C PHE A 147 4.91 -4.46 -4.91
N CYS A 148 5.14 -3.14 -4.94
CA CYS A 148 6.20 -2.60 -5.78
C CYS A 148 7.55 -3.15 -5.31
N LYS A 149 8.39 -3.55 -6.27
CA LYS A 149 9.77 -3.93 -5.99
C LYS A 149 10.53 -2.75 -5.41
N GLU A 150 11.65 -3.04 -4.74
CA GLU A 150 12.56 -2.00 -4.23
C GLU A 150 12.93 -0.98 -5.33
N GLY A 151 12.87 0.30 -4.98
CA GLY A 151 13.12 1.43 -5.90
C GLY A 151 11.95 1.79 -6.83
N PHE A 152 10.81 1.09 -6.71
CA PHE A 152 9.56 1.44 -7.40
C PHE A 152 8.48 1.87 -6.41
N TYR A 153 7.67 2.82 -6.85
CA TYR A 153 6.63 3.45 -6.05
C TYR A 153 5.29 3.29 -6.75
N ARG A 154 4.23 3.04 -5.97
CA ARG A 154 2.90 2.88 -6.52
C ARG A 154 2.33 4.24 -6.91
N ASP A 155 2.07 4.43 -8.19
CA ASP A 155 1.30 5.56 -8.71
C ASP A 155 -0.16 5.43 -8.27
N GLU A 156 -0.67 6.44 -7.57
CA GLU A 156 -2.04 6.50 -7.07
C GLU A 156 -3.10 6.67 -8.17
N ILE A 157 -2.70 7.17 -9.35
CA ILE A 157 -3.60 7.43 -10.48
C ILE A 157 -3.76 6.17 -11.34
N ASN A 158 -2.64 5.62 -11.82
CA ASN A 158 -2.68 4.48 -12.74
C ASN A 158 -2.51 3.12 -12.04
N HIS A 159 -2.26 3.13 -10.72
CA HIS A 159 -2.03 1.95 -9.89
C HIS A 159 -0.83 1.08 -10.31
N LYS A 160 0.11 1.64 -11.09
CA LYS A 160 1.32 0.96 -11.55
C LYS A 160 2.52 1.28 -10.68
N CYS A 161 3.46 0.34 -10.58
CA CYS A 161 4.74 0.57 -9.94
C CYS A 161 5.72 1.21 -10.94
N VAL A 162 6.05 2.46 -10.67
CA VAL A 162 6.91 3.30 -11.53
C VAL A 162 8.12 3.76 -10.72
N LYS A 163 9.17 4.22 -11.41
CA LYS A 163 10.26 4.89 -10.72
C LYS A 163 9.81 6.28 -10.26
N MET A 164 10.55 6.86 -9.31
CA MET A 164 10.28 8.21 -8.84
C MET A 164 10.22 9.25 -9.97
N GLU A 165 11.15 9.16 -10.92
CA GLU A 165 11.22 10.05 -12.08
C GLU A 165 10.02 9.94 -13.05
N ASP A 166 9.33 8.80 -13.01
CA ASP A 166 8.19 8.47 -13.87
C ASP A 166 6.85 8.68 -13.14
N CYS A 167 6.87 9.13 -11.87
CA CYS A 167 5.66 9.47 -11.14
C CYS A 167 4.93 10.64 -11.83
N PRO A 168 3.58 10.61 -11.92
CA PRO A 168 2.82 11.63 -12.63
C PRO A 168 3.06 13.00 -12.01
N ASN A 169 3.82 13.82 -12.74
CA ASN A 169 4.33 15.12 -12.34
C ASN A 169 3.19 16.14 -12.08
N ASP A 170 2.01 15.92 -12.65
CA ASP A 170 0.86 16.84 -12.54
C ASP A 170 0.28 16.96 -11.13
N THR A 171 0.63 16.05 -10.21
CA THR A 171 0.20 16.10 -8.79
C THR A 171 1.18 16.90 -7.92
N TYR A 172 2.37 17.23 -8.44
CA TYR A 172 3.48 17.92 -7.76
C TYR A 172 3.78 19.29 -8.38
N LEU A 173 3.02 19.70 -9.40
CA LEU A 173 3.20 20.99 -10.05
C LEU A 173 2.53 22.08 -9.23
N CYS A 174 3.37 22.95 -8.68
CA CYS A 174 2.91 24.21 -8.14
C CYS A 174 2.64 25.18 -9.29
N PHE A 175 1.41 25.67 -9.36
CA PHE A 175 0.96 26.53 -10.45
C PHE A 175 1.44 27.97 -10.30
N ASN A 176 1.77 28.40 -9.07
CA ASN A 176 2.29 29.74 -8.84
C ASN A 176 3.82 29.73 -8.95
N GLU A 177 4.37 30.84 -9.45
CA GLU A 177 5.82 31.01 -9.48
C GLU A 177 6.42 31.04 -8.07
N ASN A 178 7.65 30.53 -7.95
CA ASN A 178 8.41 30.48 -6.70
C ASN A 178 7.79 29.63 -5.58
N GLU A 179 6.91 28.70 -5.95
CA GLU A 179 6.49 27.62 -5.09
C GLU A 179 7.31 26.34 -5.37
N VAL A 180 7.59 25.61 -4.31
CA VAL A 180 8.18 24.27 -4.36
C VAL A 180 7.20 23.33 -3.70
N TYR A 181 6.91 22.20 -4.34
CA TYR A 181 6.10 21.18 -3.73
C TYR A 181 6.91 20.51 -2.61
N ASP A 182 6.40 20.60 -1.39
CA ASP A 182 6.95 19.91 -0.24
C ASP A 182 5.94 18.87 0.23
N MET A 183 6.41 17.63 0.20
CA MET A 183 5.66 16.42 0.53
C MET A 183 5.41 16.28 2.04
N CYS A 184 6.28 16.87 2.87
CA CYS A 184 6.09 17.00 4.31
C CYS A 184 6.51 18.43 4.73
N ASN A 185 5.74 19.42 4.28
CA ASN A 185 5.86 20.74 4.91
C ASN A 185 5.23 20.71 6.29
N ALA A 186 5.71 21.60 7.15
CA ALA A 186 5.09 21.81 8.44
C ALA A 186 3.65 22.33 8.24
N ALA A 187 2.76 22.12 9.22
CA ALA A 187 1.35 22.54 9.10
C ALA A 187 1.13 24.06 8.90
N CYS A 188 2.21 24.86 9.00
CA CYS A 188 2.25 26.27 8.61
C CYS A 188 3.49 26.59 7.77
N GLU A 189 3.47 27.76 7.13
CA GLU A 189 4.57 28.30 6.34
C GLU A 189 4.79 29.80 6.63
N PRO A 190 6.02 30.32 6.43
CA PRO A 190 6.31 31.75 6.57
C PRO A 190 5.43 32.64 5.69
N SER A 191 4.92 33.72 6.26
CA SER A 191 4.07 34.70 5.56
C SER A 191 4.53 36.13 5.81
N CYS A 192 4.09 37.08 4.97
CA CYS A 192 4.37 38.50 5.18
C CYS A 192 3.84 39.04 6.52
N THR A 193 2.81 38.41 7.09
CA THR A 193 2.24 38.77 8.40
C THR A 193 2.92 38.05 9.57
N ASP A 194 3.42 36.85 9.33
CA ASP A 194 4.13 36.02 10.31
C ASP A 194 5.32 35.30 9.64
N PRO A 195 6.50 35.94 9.61
CA PRO A 195 7.67 35.40 8.91
C PRO A 195 8.36 34.25 9.64
N GLU A 196 8.18 34.13 10.95
CA GLU A 196 8.77 33.07 11.78
C GLU A 196 7.69 32.34 12.59
N PRO A 197 6.76 31.64 11.91
CA PRO A 197 5.71 30.91 12.59
C PRO A 197 6.29 29.69 13.30
N ILE A 198 5.77 29.39 14.49
CA ILE A 198 6.09 28.14 15.19
C ILE A 198 5.22 27.04 14.58
N CYS A 199 5.83 26.21 13.74
CA CYS A 199 5.12 25.12 13.10
C CYS A 199 5.27 23.80 13.86
N THR A 200 4.19 23.01 13.86
CA THR A 200 4.21 21.65 14.39
C THR A 200 4.82 20.70 13.35
N ASN A 201 5.45 19.62 13.82
CA ASN A 201 6.00 18.55 12.97
C ASN A 201 4.91 17.65 12.38
N VAL A 202 3.68 18.16 12.22
CA VAL A 202 2.61 17.44 11.56
C VAL A 202 2.75 17.71 10.08
N CYS A 203 3.24 16.71 9.33
CA CYS A 203 3.39 16.80 7.88
C CYS A 203 2.06 17.14 7.22
N LYS A 204 2.07 18.19 6.41
CA LYS A 204 1.05 18.44 5.41
C LYS A 204 1.75 18.49 4.06
N SER A 205 1.22 17.78 3.07
CA SER A 205 1.73 17.88 1.71
C SER A 205 1.14 19.10 1.01
N GLY A 206 1.92 19.75 0.15
CA GLY A 206 1.45 20.87 -0.66
C GLY A 206 2.56 21.77 -1.18
N CYS A 207 2.15 22.78 -1.95
CA CYS A 207 3.03 23.82 -2.46
C CYS A 207 3.34 24.86 -1.39
N ILE A 208 4.62 25.02 -1.08
CA ILE A 208 5.13 26.04 -0.17
C ILE A 208 5.99 27.03 -0.92
N CYS A 209 6.19 28.22 -0.34
CA CYS A 209 7.15 29.15 -0.89
C CYS A 209 8.58 28.58 -0.86
N ALA A 210 9.31 28.78 -1.96
CA ALA A 210 10.72 28.42 -2.04
C ALA A 210 11.52 29.06 -0.90
N SER A 211 12.61 28.43 -0.50
CA SER A 211 13.41 28.85 0.66
C SER A 211 13.77 30.35 0.61
N GLY A 212 13.47 31.08 1.68
CA GLY A 212 13.75 32.51 1.81
C GLY A 212 12.65 33.45 1.29
N LEU A 213 11.53 32.92 0.79
CA LEU A 213 10.36 33.70 0.38
C LEU A 213 9.23 33.59 1.40
N LEU A 214 8.38 34.62 1.45
CA LEU A 214 7.22 34.73 2.32
C LEU A 214 5.94 34.70 1.48
N ARG A 215 4.92 34.01 1.97
CA ARG A 215 3.60 34.05 1.34
C ARG A 215 2.91 35.39 1.61
N SER A 216 2.53 36.08 0.53
CA SER A 216 1.73 37.29 0.57
C SER A 216 0.27 36.97 0.90
N SER A 217 -0.51 37.96 1.35
CA SER A 217 -1.96 37.83 1.51
C SER A 217 -2.70 37.54 0.19
N GLY A 218 -2.07 37.85 -0.96
CA GLY A 218 -2.57 37.50 -2.29
C GLY A 218 -2.31 36.06 -2.72
N GLY A 219 -1.53 35.29 -1.95
CA GLY A 219 -1.14 33.91 -2.27
C GLY A 219 0.25 33.78 -2.92
N ASP A 220 0.80 34.87 -3.46
CA ASP A 220 2.11 34.87 -4.13
C ASP A 220 3.29 34.71 -3.15
N CYS A 221 4.33 33.99 -3.58
CA CYS A 221 5.59 33.87 -2.85
C CYS A 221 6.55 34.99 -3.24
N VAL A 222 6.84 35.87 -2.28
CA VAL A 222 7.60 37.11 -2.50
C VAL A 222 8.74 37.26 -1.51
N SER A 223 9.77 38.01 -1.89
CA SER A 223 10.84 38.39 -0.97
C SER A 223 10.35 39.42 0.06
N VAL A 224 11.05 39.52 1.20
CA VAL A 224 10.66 40.40 2.32
C VAL A 224 10.41 41.85 1.91
N ASP A 225 11.24 42.38 1.00
CA ASP A 225 11.14 43.74 0.46
C ASP A 225 9.89 43.98 -0.40
N LYS A 226 9.24 42.91 -0.87
CA LYS A 226 8.04 42.95 -1.71
C LYS A 226 6.75 42.66 -0.93
N CYS A 227 6.82 42.47 0.39
CA CYS A 227 5.61 42.30 1.20
C CYS A 227 4.76 43.59 1.22
N PRO A 228 3.43 43.50 1.01
CA PRO A 228 2.56 44.67 0.99
C PRO A 228 2.53 45.35 2.36
N SER A 229 2.73 46.67 2.38
CA SER A 229 2.66 47.46 3.61
C SER A 229 1.21 47.56 4.09
N VAL A 230 0.87 46.93 5.20
CA VAL A 230 -0.49 46.99 5.76
C VAL A 230 -0.71 48.38 6.37
N ASN A 231 -1.45 49.25 5.68
CA ASN A 231 -2.00 50.52 6.17
C ASN A 231 -1.02 51.49 6.88
N GLY A 232 -0.06 52.05 6.15
CA GLY A 232 0.60 53.31 6.51
C GLY A 232 1.54 53.30 7.73
N THR A 233 1.49 52.27 8.57
CA THR A 233 2.62 51.82 9.37
C THR A 233 3.30 50.74 8.55
N ALA A 234 4.57 50.93 8.17
CA ALA A 234 5.34 49.84 7.59
C ALA A 234 5.18 48.61 8.51
N PRO A 235 4.67 47.46 8.04
CA PRO A 235 4.88 46.22 8.75
C PRO A 235 6.38 46.01 8.60
N ASP A 236 7.14 46.50 9.57
CA ASP A 236 8.59 46.45 9.47
C ASP A 236 9.03 45.03 9.83
N VAL A 237 8.67 44.11 8.93
CA VAL A 237 9.13 42.73 8.83
C VAL A 237 10.66 42.74 8.96
N LEU A 238 11.31 43.74 8.37
CA LEU A 238 12.74 44.02 8.50
C LEU A 238 13.15 44.30 9.95
N THR A 239 12.45 45.12 10.73
CA THR A 239 12.72 45.33 12.16
C THR A 239 12.36 44.12 13.03
N LYS A 240 11.37 43.31 12.67
CA LYS A 240 11.15 41.99 13.31
C LYS A 240 12.37 41.08 13.11
N TYR A 241 12.86 40.97 11.87
CA TYR A 241 14.09 40.23 11.55
C TYR A 241 15.33 40.85 12.20
N TRP A 242 15.45 42.18 12.25
CA TRP A 242 16.56 42.88 12.90
C TRP A 242 16.57 42.65 14.40
N ASN A 243 15.39 42.62 15.03
CA ASN A 243 15.25 42.27 16.44
C ASN A 243 15.61 40.80 16.69
N ALA A 244 15.22 39.87 15.82
CA ALA A 244 15.63 38.47 15.91
C ALA A 244 17.15 38.31 15.74
N ILE A 245 17.75 38.95 14.73
CA ILE A 245 19.20 38.97 14.48
C ILE A 245 19.94 39.60 15.67
N ASN A 246 19.45 40.71 16.23
CA ASN A 246 20.03 41.32 17.43
C ASN A 246 19.94 40.45 18.67
N ASN A 247 18.83 39.74 18.84
CA ASN A 247 18.64 38.82 19.95
C ASN A 247 19.58 37.62 19.84
N ILE A 248 19.88 37.16 18.63
CA ILE A 248 20.85 36.07 18.36
C ILE A 248 22.30 36.57 18.51
N LEU A 249 22.60 37.80 18.08
CA LEU A 249 23.94 38.38 18.12
C LEU A 249 24.25 39.13 19.43
N HIS A 250 23.30 39.21 20.37
CA HIS A 250 23.37 40.03 21.59
C HIS A 250 23.81 41.49 21.34
N LEU A 251 23.47 42.03 20.17
CA LEU A 251 23.74 43.43 19.83
C LEU A 251 22.64 44.28 20.45
N THR A 252 22.81 44.67 21.71
CA THR A 252 21.94 45.68 22.33
C THR A 252 22.24 47.03 21.69
N ALA A 253 21.20 47.67 21.13
CA ALA A 253 21.27 49.04 20.66
C ALA A 253 21.74 49.96 21.81
N ALA A 254 22.86 50.64 21.62
CA ALA A 254 23.39 51.67 22.50
C ALA A 254 22.73 53.02 22.24
#